data_AF-A0AAJ0SDG8-F1
#
_entry.id   AF-A0AAJ0SDG8-F1
#
_cell.length_a   1.000
_cell.length_b   1.000
_cell.length_c   1.000
_cell.angle_alpha   90.00
_cell.angle_beta   90.00
_cell.angle_gamma   90.00
#
_symmetry.space_group_name_H-M   'P 1'
#
loop_
_entity.id
_entity.type
_entity.pdbx_description
1 polymer ?
#
loop_
_entity_poly.entity_id
_entity_poly.type
_entity_poly.pdbx_seq_one_letter_code
_entity_poly.pdbx_strand_id
1 'polypeptide(L)'
;MKNHTLILSAAKVTIPENATIDFITSLINRGLTGIEYFGPEIDSQEDFIEPDMKLASEDISHFEFFFDTEEPIEYELLSETDVDGFILDLIKKSANIDLRADGKDILVYL
;
A
#
# COMPACT_ATOMS: atom_id res chain seq x y z
N MET A 1 -19.03 -2.50 -6.35
CA MET A 1 -17.82 -1.70 -6.10
C MET A 1 -17.82 -1.17 -4.66
N LYS A 2 -17.10 -1.89 -3.81
CA LYS A 2 -16.71 -1.53 -2.44
C LYS A 2 -15.27 -1.04 -2.53
N ASN A 3 -14.97 0.09 -1.92
CA ASN A 3 -13.62 0.65 -1.96
C ASN A 3 -12.80 0.16 -0.77
N HIS A 4 -11.53 -0.08 -1.01
CA HIS A 4 -10.60 -0.69 -0.09
C HIS A 4 -9.29 0.07 -0.08
N THR A 5 -8.64 0.06 1.09
CA THR A 5 -7.28 0.56 1.26
C THR A 5 -6.42 -0.54 1.85
N LEU A 6 -5.26 -0.76 1.24
CA LEU A 6 -4.17 -1.56 1.79
C LEU A 6 -2.95 -0.66 1.96
N ILE A 7 -2.41 -0.58 3.16
CA ILE A 7 -1.18 0.16 3.46
C ILE A 7 -0.11 -0.85 3.83
N LEU A 8 0.95 -0.87 3.03
CA LEU A 8 2.16 -1.62 3.33
C LEU A 8 3.24 -0.68 3.84
N SER A 9 3.99 -1.09 4.85
CA SER A 9 5.21 -0.39 5.29
C SER A 9 6.46 -1.17 4.90
N ALA A 10 7.55 -0.47 4.66
CA ALA A 10 8.88 -1.03 4.57
C ALA A 10 9.89 -0.11 5.26
N ALA A 11 11.06 -0.66 5.60
CA ALA A 11 12.21 0.19 5.93
C ALA A 11 12.44 1.19 4.79
N LYS A 12 12.76 2.45 5.12
CA LYS A 12 12.91 3.55 4.16
C LYS A 12 13.67 3.11 2.91
N VAL A 13 12.99 3.18 1.78
CA VAL A 13 13.58 2.87 0.48
C VAL A 13 13.81 4.16 -0.29
N THR A 14 14.89 4.19 -1.07
CA THR A 14 15.08 5.25 -2.06
C THR A 14 14.15 4.96 -3.23
N ILE A 15 13.05 5.71 -3.32
CA ILE A 15 12.13 5.63 -4.44
C ILE A 15 12.82 6.22 -5.69
N PRO A 16 12.93 5.47 -6.80
CA PRO A 16 13.52 5.99 -8.03
C PRO A 16 12.62 7.07 -8.65
N GLU A 17 13.23 8.03 -9.35
CA GLU A 17 12.49 9.14 -10.02
C GLU A 17 11.39 8.64 -10.97
N ASN A 18 11.61 7.48 -11.61
CA ASN A 18 10.62 6.78 -12.43
C ASN A 18 10.19 5.50 -11.71
N ALA A 19 9.52 5.64 -10.57
CA ALA A 19 8.95 4.51 -9.84
C ALA A 19 7.93 3.77 -10.72
N THR A 20 8.08 2.46 -10.79
CA THR A 20 7.17 1.56 -11.51
C THR A 20 6.55 0.59 -10.52
N ILE A 21 5.42 -0.01 -10.91
CA ILE A 21 4.80 -1.06 -10.09
C ILE A 21 5.73 -2.27 -9.86
N ASP A 22 6.69 -2.51 -10.77
CA ASP A 22 7.70 -3.56 -10.63
C ASP A 22 8.59 -3.34 -9.40
N PHE A 23 8.88 -2.09 -9.04
CA PHE A 23 9.63 -1.77 -7.83
C PHE A 23 8.87 -2.26 -6.59
N ILE A 24 7.60 -1.88 -6.45
CA ILE A 24 6.77 -2.21 -5.28
C ILE A 24 6.52 -3.71 -5.21
N THR A 25 6.13 -4.34 -6.33
CA THR A 25 5.91 -5.79 -6.40
C THR A 25 7.19 -6.57 -6.07
N SER A 26 8.38 -6.04 -6.39
CA SER A 26 9.64 -6.68 -6.00
C SER A 26 9.89 -6.66 -4.49
N LEU A 27 9.42 -5.62 -3.78
CA LEU A 27 9.51 -5.54 -2.32
C LEU A 27 8.57 -6.57 -1.67
N ILE A 28 7.33 -6.66 -2.15
CA ILE A 28 6.33 -7.62 -1.68
C ILE A 28 6.83 -9.06 -1.90
N ASN A 29 7.28 -9.40 -3.11
CA ASN A 29 7.78 -10.75 -3.41
C ASN A 29 9.02 -11.16 -2.60
N ARG A 30 9.77 -10.19 -2.04
CA ARG A 30 10.94 -10.45 -1.18
C ARG A 30 10.59 -10.48 0.31
N GLY A 31 9.32 -10.27 0.68
CA GLY A 31 8.90 -10.16 2.07
C GLY A 31 9.53 -8.97 2.79
N LEU A 32 9.78 -7.87 2.05
CA LEU A 32 10.36 -6.64 2.60
C LEU A 32 9.30 -5.63 3.03
N THR A 33 8.03 -6.01 2.94
CA THR A 33 6.87 -5.20 3.33
C THR A 33 6.14 -5.84 4.51
N GLY A 34 5.57 -5.03 5.39
CA GLY A 34 4.61 -5.43 6.41
C GLY A 34 3.26 -4.77 6.16
N ILE A 35 2.17 -5.37 6.64
CA ILE A 35 0.83 -4.82 6.52
C ILE A 35 0.58 -3.89 7.71
N GLU A 36 0.41 -2.60 7.45
CA GLU A 36 0.00 -1.61 8.46
C GLU A 36 -1.52 -1.52 8.56
N TYR A 37 -2.20 -1.61 7.41
CA TYR A 37 -3.65 -1.52 7.34
C TYR A 37 -4.19 -2.32 6.15
N PHE A 38 -5.27 -3.06 6.36
CA PHE A 38 -6.07 -3.59 5.27
C PHE A 38 -7.56 -3.54 5.65
N GLY A 39 -8.33 -2.74 4.92
CA GLY A 39 -9.72 -2.53 5.25
C GLY A 39 -10.50 -1.72 4.22
N PRO A 40 -11.72 -1.27 4.58
CA PRO A 40 -12.47 -0.31 3.78
C PRO A 40 -11.68 0.96 3.52
N GLU A 41 -11.98 1.66 2.44
CA GLU A 41 -11.38 2.98 2.18
C GLU A 41 -11.58 3.92 3.38
N ILE A 42 -10.47 4.45 3.89
CA ILE A 42 -10.49 5.45 4.95
C ILE A 42 -10.55 6.81 4.25
N ASP A 43 -11.63 7.57 4.47
CA ASP A 43 -11.64 9.01 4.17
C ASP A 43 -10.57 9.66 5.05
N SER A 44 -9.38 9.91 4.49
CA SER A 44 -8.29 10.56 5.22
C SER A 44 -8.66 12.02 5.49
N GLN A 45 -9.25 12.29 6.64
CA GLN A 45 -9.12 13.61 7.27
C GLN A 45 -7.71 13.67 7.84
N GLU A 46 -6.75 14.13 7.03
CA GLU A 46 -5.54 14.73 7.57
C GLU A 46 -5.95 15.78 8.61
N ASP A 47 -5.34 15.77 9.80
CA ASP A 47 -4.92 16.98 10.53
C ASP A 47 -4.68 16.71 12.03
N PHE A 48 -3.79 15.78 12.39
CA PHE A 48 -2.80 15.97 13.48
C PHE A 48 -1.89 14.73 13.59
N ILE A 49 -0.66 14.80 13.06
CA ILE A 49 0.37 13.80 13.38
C ILE A 49 1.23 14.40 14.49
N GLU A 50 1.30 13.73 15.65
CA GLU A 50 2.16 14.16 16.74
C GLU A 50 3.65 14.20 16.29
N PRO A 51 4.44 15.20 16.73
CA PRO A 51 5.83 15.38 16.27
C PRO A 51 6.72 14.14 16.44
N ASP A 52 6.48 13.35 17.49
CA ASP A 52 7.23 12.13 17.79
C ASP A 52 6.87 10.98 16.84
N MET A 53 5.61 10.90 16.39
CA MET A 53 5.18 9.97 15.33
C MET A 53 5.70 10.40 13.96
N LYS A 54 5.84 11.71 13.75
CA LYS A 54 6.43 12.27 12.52
C LYS A 54 7.90 11.88 12.36
N LEU A 55 8.67 11.89 13.44
CA LEU A 55 10.07 11.46 13.45
C LEU A 55 10.23 9.96 13.21
N ALA A 56 9.38 9.13 13.81
CA ALA A 56 9.38 7.67 13.55
C ALA A 56 8.99 7.32 12.11
N SER A 57 8.16 8.15 11.47
CA SER A 57 7.78 7.98 10.06
C SER A 57 8.94 8.24 9.10
N GLU A 58 9.96 9.04 9.44
CA GLU A 58 11.05 9.40 8.51
C GLU A 58 11.85 8.21 7.97
N ASP A 59 11.87 7.11 8.72
CA ASP A 59 12.62 5.87 8.42
C ASP A 59 11.74 4.73 7.90
N ILE A 60 10.45 5.01 7.63
CA ILE A 60 9.50 4.05 7.09
C ILE A 60 8.92 4.61 5.79
N SER A 61 8.88 3.79 4.74
CA SER A 61 8.19 4.07 3.48
C SER A 61 6.84 3.37 3.49
N HIS A 62 5.78 4.07 3.11
CA HIS A 62 4.43 3.52 2.96
C HIS A 62 4.08 3.34 1.48
N PHE A 63 3.38 2.24 1.19
CA PHE A 63 2.80 1.96 -0.11
C PHE A 63 1.30 1.77 0.10
N GLU A 64 0.53 2.77 -0.32
CA GLU A 64 -0.92 2.82 -0.14
C GLU A 64 -1.60 2.41 -1.44
N PHE A 65 -2.38 1.34 -1.39
CA PHE A 65 -3.14 0.82 -2.51
C PHE A 65 -4.62 1.14 -2.33
N PHE A 66 -5.19 1.78 -3.33
CA PHE A 66 -6.61 2.10 -3.43
C PHE A 66 -7.20 1.27 -4.57
N PHE A 67 -8.24 0.50 -4.26
CA PHE A 67 -8.88 -0.38 -5.22
C PHE A 67 -10.32 -0.67 -4.82
N ASP A 68 -11.09 -1.20 -5.75
CA ASP A 68 -12.45 -1.63 -5.49
C ASP A 68 -12.68 -3.11 -5.87
N THR A 69 -13.63 -3.72 -5.17
CA THR A 69 -14.11 -5.07 -5.48
C THR A 69 -15.62 -5.10 -5.57
N GLU A 70 -16.17 -6.09 -6.27
CA GLU A 70 -17.63 -6.27 -6.31
C GLU A 70 -18.17 -6.85 -5.01
N GLU A 71 -17.44 -7.81 -4.44
CA GLU A 71 -17.79 -8.50 -3.21
C GLU A 71 -16.99 -7.95 -2.02
N PRO A 72 -17.54 -7.98 -0.79
CA PRO A 72 -16.80 -7.59 0.40
C PRO A 72 -15.62 -8.52 0.67
N ILE A 73 -14.57 -7.98 1.31
CA ILE A 73 -13.40 -8.74 1.74
C ILE A 73 -13.53 -9.05 3.23
N GLU A 74 -13.35 -10.31 3.60
CA GLU A 74 -13.29 -10.75 5.00
C GLU A 74 -11.86 -10.62 5.53
N TYR A 75 -11.42 -9.39 5.81
CA TYR A 75 -10.01 -9.07 6.14
C TYR A 75 -9.45 -9.91 7.30
N GLU A 76 -10.26 -10.15 8.33
CA GLU A 76 -9.89 -10.91 9.54
C GLU A 76 -9.54 -12.38 9.28
N LEU A 77 -9.87 -12.91 8.10
CA LEU A 77 -9.57 -14.29 7.71
C LEU A 77 -8.31 -14.42 6.88
N LEU A 78 -7.69 -13.32 6.46
CA LEU A 78 -6.54 -13.33 5.56
C LEU A 78 -5.25 -13.26 6.36
N SER A 79 -4.33 -14.18 6.07
CA SER A 79 -2.95 -14.07 6.55
C SER A 79 -2.19 -13.02 5.73
N GLU A 80 -1.04 -12.55 6.22
CA GLU A 80 -0.18 -11.62 5.46
C GLU A 80 0.18 -12.19 4.08
N THR A 81 0.47 -13.50 3.99
CA THR A 81 0.77 -14.16 2.72
C THR A 81 -0.42 -14.18 1.77
N ASP A 82 -1.65 -14.30 2.29
CA ASP A 82 -2.86 -14.23 1.48
C ASP A 82 -3.07 -12.81 0.93
N VAL A 83 -2.81 -11.79 1.75
CA VAL A 83 -2.92 -10.38 1.35
C VAL A 83 -1.86 -10.03 0.30
N ASP A 84 -0.61 -10.45 0.49
CA ASP A 84 0.47 -10.27 -0.50
C ASP A 84 0.09 -10.93 -1.84
N GLY A 85 -0.41 -12.17 -1.79
CA GLY A 85 -0.87 -12.88 -2.98
C GLY A 85 -2.04 -12.17 -3.66
N PHE A 86 -2.99 -11.68 -2.88
CA PHE A 86 -4.16 -10.93 -3.34
C PHE A 86 -3.75 -9.63 -4.06
N ILE A 87 -2.92 -8.79 -3.44
CA ILE A 87 -2.51 -7.51 -4.05
C ILE A 87 -1.67 -7.73 -5.31
N LEU A 88 -0.79 -8.73 -5.32
CA LEU A 88 -0.02 -9.09 -6.52
C LEU A 88 -0.90 -9.57 -7.67
N ASP A 89 -1.97 -10.30 -7.39
CA ASP A 89 -2.95 -10.73 -8.38
C ASP A 89 -3.78 -9.55 -8.90
N LEU A 90 -4.18 -8.64 -8.00
CA LEU A 90 -4.89 -7.41 -8.36
C LEU A 90 -4.06 -6.54 -9.29
N ILE A 91 -2.79 -6.29 -8.95
CA ILE A 91 -1.83 -5.55 -9.77
C ILE A 91 -1.71 -6.18 -11.18
N LYS A 92 -1.61 -7.50 -11.27
CA LYS A 92 -1.51 -8.20 -12.57
C LYS A 92 -2.76 -8.06 -13.43
N LYS A 93 -3.93 -7.96 -12.81
CA LYS A 93 -5.23 -7.83 -13.50
C LYS A 93 -5.59 -6.39 -13.84
N SER A 94 -4.97 -5.43 -13.16
CA SER A 94 -5.23 -4.01 -13.34
C SER A 94 -4.78 -3.54 -14.72
N ALA A 95 -5.72 -2.97 -15.49
CA ALA A 95 -5.43 -2.50 -16.84
C ALA A 95 -4.73 -1.13 -16.85
N ASN A 96 -4.98 -0.31 -15.83
CA ASN A 96 -4.39 1.01 -15.65
C ASN A 96 -3.95 1.15 -14.19
N ILE A 97 -2.66 1.34 -13.96
CA ILE A 97 -2.11 1.58 -12.63
C ILE A 97 -1.66 3.03 -12.59
N ASP A 98 -2.28 3.85 -11.73
CA ASP A 98 -1.81 5.22 -11.45
C ASP A 98 -0.92 5.17 -10.21
N LEU A 99 0.35 5.54 -10.38
CA LEU A 99 1.35 5.54 -9.32
C LEU A 99 1.81 6.97 -9.07
N ARG A 100 1.68 7.42 -7.82
CA ARG A 100 2.10 8.75 -7.38
C ARG A 100 3.08 8.61 -6.23
N ALA A 101 4.33 8.99 -6.48
CA ALA A 101 5.33 9.06 -5.43
C ALA A 101 5.27 10.42 -4.73
N ASP A 102 5.25 10.40 -3.41
CA ASP A 102 5.41 11.58 -2.55
C ASP A 102 6.56 11.35 -1.57
N GLY A 103 7.75 11.87 -1.93
CA GLY A 103 8.96 11.71 -1.14
C GLY A 103 9.36 10.24 -0.95
N LYS A 104 9.04 9.68 0.22
CA LYS A 104 9.38 8.30 0.62
C LYS A 104 8.18 7.35 0.58
N ASP A 105 6.99 7.87 0.26
CA ASP A 105 5.72 7.14 0.26
C ASP A 105 5.19 7.06 -1.19
N ILE A 106 4.38 6.04 -1.50
CA ILE A 106 3.78 5.84 -2.82
C ILE A 106 2.30 5.53 -2.69
N LEU A 107 1.48 6.26 -3.43
CA LEU A 107 0.07 5.95 -3.64
C LEU A 107 -0.09 5.19 -4.96
N VAL A 108 -0.88 4.12 -4.93
CA VAL A 108 -1.16 3.23 -6.06
C VAL A 108 -2.67 3.09 -6.20
N TYR A 109 -3.21 3.49 -7.34
CA TYR A 109 -4.62 3.30 -7.67
C TYR A 109 -4.72 2.17 -8.71
N LEU A 110 -5.52 1.14 -8.41
CA LEU A 110 -5.69 -0.08 -9.19
C LEU A 110 -7.11 -0.21 -9.75
#